data_AF-A0AAJ0HXK8-F1
#
_entry.id   AF-A0AAJ0HXK8-F1
#
_cell.length_a   1.000
_cell.length_b   1.000
_cell.length_c   1.000
_cell.angle_alpha   90.00
_cell.angle_beta   90.00
_cell.angle_gamma   90.00
#
_symmetry.space_group_name_H-M   'P 1'
#
loop_
_entity.id
_entity.type
_entity.pdbx_description
1 polymer ?
#
loop_
_entity_poly.entity_id
_entity_poly.type
_entity_poly.pdbx_seq_one_letter_code
_entity_poly.pdbx_strand_id
1 'polypeptide(L)'
;MFSSLAILLTLLLANPINSTVLDPCSTIRCKSGYTCTVTNTTAQCTPVSAGQQCGPKVCALGDECCNESCGTCTPPGGFCTQQICEPTGPACGKGKCYTGQVCCNASCGICTPPGGFCTMQFCG
;
A
#
# COMPACT_ATOMS: atom_id res chain seq x y z
N MET A 1 -49.33 47.38 1.74
CA MET A 1 -49.35 47.34 0.26
C MET A 1 -48.41 48.42 -0.23
N PHE A 2 -47.45 48.04 -1.10
CA PHE A 2 -46.34 48.84 -1.70
C PHE A 2 -45.26 49.30 -0.69
N SER A 3 -43.95 49.31 -0.97
CA SER A 3 -43.21 49.14 -2.21
C SER A 3 -41.73 48.80 -1.90
N SER A 4 -41.19 47.89 -2.70
CA SER A 4 -39.84 47.85 -3.31
C SER A 4 -38.63 48.59 -2.70
N LEU A 5 -37.47 47.95 -2.95
CA LEU A 5 -36.13 48.54 -2.99
C LEU A 5 -35.45 48.79 -1.64
N ALA A 6 -34.93 47.73 -1.02
CA ALA A 6 -33.63 47.83 -0.38
C ALA A 6 -32.98 46.43 -0.27
N ILE A 7 -31.79 46.33 -0.85
CA ILE A 7 -30.75 45.34 -0.53
C ILE A 7 -30.98 43.93 -1.12
N LEU A 8 -31.31 43.91 -2.41
CA LEU A 8 -30.85 42.88 -3.33
C LEU A 8 -29.37 43.14 -3.69
N LEU A 9 -28.45 43.10 -2.72
CA LEU A 9 -27.01 43.14 -2.99
C LEU A 9 -26.22 42.64 -1.78
N THR A 10 -25.18 41.87 -2.06
CA THR A 10 -24.18 41.30 -1.14
C THR A 10 -24.61 40.09 -0.31
N LEU A 11 -24.53 38.91 -0.93
CA LEU A 11 -23.74 37.76 -0.43
C LEU A 11 -23.67 36.68 -1.53
N LEU A 12 -23.23 37.11 -2.72
CA LEU A 12 -22.81 36.26 -3.84
C LEU A 12 -21.29 35.98 -3.74
N LEU A 13 -20.75 35.68 -2.56
CA LEU A 13 -19.34 35.31 -2.34
C LEU A 13 -19.33 34.52 -1.02
N ALA A 14 -19.17 33.21 -0.92
CA ALA A 14 -18.35 32.31 -1.70
C ALA A 14 -19.00 30.93 -1.78
N ASN A 15 -19.51 30.57 -2.96
CA ASN A 15 -19.42 29.18 -3.36
C ASN A 15 -18.01 29.05 -3.94
N PRO A 16 -17.07 28.32 -3.32
CA PRO A 16 -16.18 27.58 -4.18
C PRO A 16 -17.12 26.61 -4.91
N ILE A 17 -17.49 26.92 -6.15
CA ILE A 17 -17.47 25.87 -7.17
C ILE A 17 -16.03 25.35 -7.13
N ASN A 18 -15.78 24.45 -6.17
CA ASN A 18 -14.53 23.76 -6.02
C ASN A 18 -14.40 23.01 -7.32
N SER A 19 -13.51 23.52 -8.16
CA SER A 19 -13.38 23.19 -9.56
C SER A 19 -13.52 21.69 -9.74
N THR A 20 -14.41 21.29 -10.65
CA THR A 20 -14.52 19.93 -11.16
C THR A 20 -13.24 19.58 -11.91
N VAL A 21 -12.12 19.44 -11.19
CA VAL A 21 -11.02 18.61 -11.64
C VAL A 21 -11.48 17.20 -11.30
N LEU A 22 -12.27 16.64 -12.22
CA LEU A 22 -12.63 15.24 -12.18
C LEU A 22 -11.31 14.48 -12.20
N ASP A 23 -10.92 13.90 -11.06
CA ASP A 23 -9.72 13.08 -10.99
C ASP A 23 -9.88 11.95 -12.00
N PRO A 24 -9.07 11.90 -13.08
CA PRO A 24 -9.23 10.91 -14.12
C PRO A 24 -8.97 9.48 -13.60
N CYS A 25 -8.34 9.33 -12.42
CA CYS A 25 -8.20 8.04 -11.75
C CYS A 25 -9.47 7.56 -11.04
N SER A 26 -10.49 8.41 -10.90
CA SER A 26 -11.77 8.03 -10.29
C SER A 26 -12.68 7.20 -11.22
N THR A 27 -12.43 7.22 -12.53
CA THR A 27 -13.26 6.55 -13.54
C THR A 27 -12.61 5.31 -14.16
N ILE A 28 -11.32 5.09 -13.95
CA ILE A 28 -10.58 3.93 -14.47
C ILE A 28 -10.28 2.93 -13.35
N ARG A 29 -10.47 1.64 -13.64
CA ARG A 29 -9.98 0.55 -12.79
C ARG A 29 -8.80 -0.12 -13.47
N CYS A 30 -7.61 0.08 -12.92
CA CYS A 30 -6.42 -0.59 -13.38
C CYS A 30 -6.49 -2.09 -13.06
N LYS A 31 -5.88 -2.90 -13.92
CA LYS A 31 -5.69 -4.32 -13.62
C LYS A 31 -4.74 -4.49 -12.42
N SER A 32 -4.85 -5.63 -11.77
CA SER A 32 -3.93 -6.14 -10.76
C SER A 32 -2.46 -5.82 -11.04
N GLY A 33 -1.76 -5.24 -10.05
CA GLY A 33 -0.35 -4.85 -10.16
C GLY A 33 -0.07 -3.56 -10.91
N TYR A 34 -1.11 -2.78 -11.23
CA TYR A 34 -0.98 -1.47 -11.85
C TYR A 34 -1.65 -0.43 -10.96
N THR A 35 -0.99 0.71 -10.78
CA THR A 35 -1.54 1.86 -10.07
C THR A 35 -1.94 2.95 -11.07
N CYS A 36 -3.00 3.69 -10.75
CA CYS A 36 -3.40 4.81 -11.58
C CYS A 36 -2.51 6.02 -11.28
N THR A 37 -1.91 6.59 -12.32
CA THR A 37 -1.10 7.80 -12.24
C THR A 37 -1.61 8.82 -13.24
N VAL A 38 -1.66 10.09 -12.86
CA VAL A 38 -2.11 11.17 -13.74
C VAL A 38 -0.90 11.76 -14.47
N THR A 39 -0.82 11.55 -15.79
CA THR A 39 0.21 12.14 -16.65
C THR A 39 -0.45 13.05 -17.66
N ASN A 40 -0.07 14.34 -17.71
CA ASN A 40 -0.65 15.34 -18.62
C ASN A 40 -2.18 15.27 -18.67
N THR A 41 -2.84 15.41 -17.51
CA THR A 41 -4.32 15.35 -17.36
C THR A 41 -4.99 14.01 -17.73
N THR A 42 -4.21 12.98 -18.05
CA THR A 42 -4.71 11.68 -18.48
C THR A 42 -4.39 10.63 -17.42
N ALA A 43 -5.37 9.80 -17.05
CA ALA A 43 -5.11 8.65 -16.19
C ALA A 43 -4.41 7.55 -16.97
N GLN A 44 -3.28 7.09 -16.43
CA GLN A 44 -2.51 5.98 -16.97
C GLN A 44 -2.27 4.92 -15.89
N CYS A 45 -2.60 3.68 -16.21
CA CYS A 45 -2.21 2.54 -15.39
C CYS A 45 -0.73 2.26 -15.63
N THR A 46 0.09 2.47 -14.61
CA THR A 46 1.52 2.14 -14.63
C THR A 46 1.76 0.90 -13.77
N PRO A 47 2.65 -0.02 -14.19
CA PRO A 47 2.97 -1.17 -13.36
C PRO A 47 3.55 -0.67 -12.04
N VAL A 48 3.11 -1.26 -10.94
CA VAL A 48 3.79 -1.06 -9.65
C VAL A 48 5.19 -1.61 -9.84
N SER A 49 6.22 -0.77 -9.73
CA SER A 49 7.59 -1.11 -10.15
C SER A 49 8.32 -2.04 -9.16
N ALA A 50 7.73 -2.29 -7.99
CA ALA A 50 8.26 -3.20 -6.98
C ALA A 50 7.15 -4.13 -6.51
N GLY A 51 7.49 -5.41 -6.29
CA GLY A 51 6.58 -6.34 -5.64
C GLY A 51 6.21 -5.85 -4.24
N GLN A 52 4.98 -6.08 -3.80
CA GLN A 52 4.54 -5.71 -2.46
C GLN A 52 5.20 -6.63 -1.42
N GLN A 53 5.76 -6.07 -0.34
CA GLN A 53 6.21 -6.87 0.80
C GLN A 53 5.01 -7.55 1.46
N CYS A 54 5.10 -8.85 1.70
CA CYS A 54 4.08 -9.65 2.35
C CYS A 54 4.76 -10.61 3.33
N GLY A 55 4.84 -10.20 4.60
CA GLY A 55 5.53 -10.99 5.62
C GLY A 55 6.99 -11.28 5.25
N PRO A 56 7.39 -12.56 5.18
CA PRO A 56 8.75 -12.96 4.80
C PRO A 56 9.02 -12.96 3.29
N LYS A 57 8.03 -12.71 2.44
CA LYS A 57 8.14 -12.78 0.97
C LYS A 57 7.80 -11.42 0.33
N VAL A 58 8.23 -11.25 -0.91
CA VAL A 58 7.78 -10.16 -1.79
C VAL A 58 6.85 -10.79 -2.83
N CYS A 59 5.64 -10.25 -2.96
CA CYS A 59 4.68 -10.72 -3.94
C CYS A 59 5.09 -10.36 -5.37
N ALA A 60 4.69 -11.18 -6.33
CA ALA A 60 4.92 -10.89 -7.74
C ALA A 60 4.18 -9.61 -8.16
N LEU A 61 4.64 -8.97 -9.23
CA LEU A 61 3.94 -7.83 -9.82
C LEU A 61 2.54 -8.26 -10.26
N GLY A 62 1.50 -7.68 -9.68
CA GLY A 62 0.13 -8.15 -9.93
C GLY A 62 -0.57 -8.60 -8.67
N ASP A 63 0.15 -9.29 -7.80
CA ASP A 63 -0.42 -9.99 -6.67
C ASP A 63 -0.62 -9.07 -5.48
N GLU A 64 -1.65 -9.38 -4.68
CA GLU A 64 -1.91 -8.76 -3.39
C GLU A 64 -1.40 -9.63 -2.25
N CYS A 65 -0.93 -9.00 -1.18
CA CYS A 65 -0.60 -9.73 0.04
C CYS A 65 -1.89 -10.26 0.67
N CYS A 66 -2.06 -11.58 0.64
CA CYS A 66 -3.19 -12.25 1.25
C CYS A 66 -2.96 -12.43 2.75
N ASN A 67 -1.81 -12.98 3.14
CA ASN A 67 -1.52 -13.29 4.53
C ASN A 67 -0.09 -12.88 4.90
N GLU A 68 0.04 -11.82 5.68
CA GLU A 68 1.33 -11.29 6.14
C GLU A 68 2.04 -12.25 7.10
N SER A 69 1.33 -13.01 7.92
CA SER A 69 1.97 -13.96 8.85
C SER A 69 2.68 -15.08 8.10
N CYS A 70 2.13 -15.50 6.96
CA CYS A 70 2.65 -16.61 6.17
C CYS A 70 3.43 -16.16 4.92
N GLY A 71 3.34 -14.88 4.55
CA GLY A 71 3.82 -14.35 3.29
C GLY A 71 3.10 -14.93 2.07
N THR A 72 1.80 -15.19 2.20
CA THR A 72 0.99 -15.72 1.10
C THR A 72 0.54 -14.59 0.20
N CYS A 73 0.86 -14.69 -1.09
CA CYS A 73 0.41 -13.77 -2.14
C CYS A 73 -0.70 -14.43 -2.94
N THR A 74 -1.64 -13.64 -3.43
CA THR A 74 -2.75 -14.13 -4.27
C THR A 74 -3.02 -13.15 -5.41
N PRO A 75 -3.55 -13.59 -6.56
CA PRO A 75 -4.07 -12.69 -7.55
C PRO A 75 -5.24 -11.87 -6.97
N PRO A 76 -5.49 -10.63 -7.44
CA PRO A 76 -6.57 -9.83 -6.91
C PRO A 76 -7.95 -10.47 -7.03
N GLY A 77 -8.69 -10.45 -5.92
CA GLY A 77 -9.98 -11.14 -5.79
C GLY A 77 -9.86 -12.66 -5.61
N GLY A 78 -8.63 -13.17 -5.47
CA GLY A 78 -8.36 -14.55 -5.13
C GLY A 78 -8.83 -14.90 -3.72
N PHE A 79 -9.10 -16.18 -3.49
CA PHE A 79 -9.44 -16.66 -2.15
C PHE A 79 -8.24 -16.55 -1.21
N CYS A 80 -8.49 -16.12 0.02
CA CYS A 80 -7.46 -15.89 1.01
C CYS A 80 -7.86 -16.44 2.38
N THR A 81 -6.92 -17.09 3.07
CA THR A 81 -7.09 -17.55 4.46
C THR A 81 -6.13 -16.82 5.40
N GLN A 82 -6.70 -16.23 6.44
CA GLN A 82 -5.95 -15.57 7.50
C GLN A 82 -5.66 -16.55 8.63
N GLN A 83 -4.55 -17.27 8.49
CA GLN A 83 -3.98 -18.13 9.52
C GLN A 83 -2.69 -17.52 10.07
N ILE A 84 -2.39 -17.81 11.33
CA ILE A 84 -1.12 -17.45 11.94
C ILE A 84 -0.12 -18.55 11.59
N CYS A 85 0.98 -18.18 10.93
CA CYS A 85 2.10 -19.08 10.69
C CYS A 85 3.16 -18.88 11.76
N GLU A 86 3.62 -19.98 12.36
CA GLU A 86 4.73 -19.94 13.30
C GLU A 86 6.08 -19.85 12.56
N PRO A 87 7.02 -19.05 13.07
CA PRO A 87 8.36 -18.99 12.50
C PRO A 87 9.12 -20.30 12.77
N THR A 88 9.46 -21.00 11.69
CA THR A 88 10.13 -22.32 11.72
C THR A 88 11.59 -22.26 11.25
N GLY A 89 12.11 -21.07 10.96
CA GLY A 89 13.49 -20.81 10.54
C GLY A 89 14.48 -20.66 11.71
N PRO A 90 15.69 -20.11 11.45
CA PRO A 90 16.73 -19.98 12.45
C PRO A 90 16.33 -19.04 13.59
N ALA A 91 16.91 -19.25 14.77
CA ALA A 91 16.77 -18.32 15.90
C ALA A 91 17.37 -16.95 15.56
N CYS A 92 16.72 -15.88 16.00
CA CYS A 92 17.17 -14.51 15.82
C CYS A 92 16.71 -13.63 16.99
N GLY A 93 17.65 -13.26 17.86
CA GLY A 93 17.34 -12.54 19.09
C GLY A 93 16.39 -13.31 19.99
N LYS A 94 15.28 -12.68 20.39
CA LYS A 94 14.23 -13.29 21.22
C LYS A 94 13.24 -14.16 20.42
N GLY A 95 13.36 -14.20 19.08
CA GLY A 95 12.43 -14.88 18.19
C GLY A 95 13.10 -15.88 17.24
N LYS A 96 12.34 -16.30 16.23
CA LYS A 96 12.81 -17.10 15.09
C LYS A 96 12.42 -16.40 13.78
N CYS A 97 13.21 -16.62 12.75
CA CYS A 97 12.87 -16.20 11.40
C CYS A 97 11.86 -17.16 10.76
N TYR A 98 11.18 -16.71 9.72
CA TYR A 98 10.33 -17.58 8.90
C TYR A 98 11.17 -18.48 7.98
N THR A 99 10.53 -19.53 7.46
CA THR A 99 11.16 -20.44 6.49
C THR A 99 11.71 -19.67 5.30
N GLY A 100 12.96 -19.97 4.94
CA GLY A 100 13.65 -19.35 3.81
C GLY A 100 14.27 -17.99 4.11
N GLN A 101 14.21 -17.50 5.36
CA GLN A 101 14.95 -16.32 5.81
C GLN A 101 16.19 -16.70 6.61
N VAL A 102 17.13 -15.75 6.72
CA VAL A 102 18.32 -15.83 7.58
C VAL A 102 18.24 -14.77 8.68
N CYS A 103 18.81 -15.07 9.85
CA CYS A 103 18.96 -14.05 10.89
C CYS A 103 20.02 -13.04 10.45
N CYS A 104 19.61 -11.79 10.29
CA CYS A 104 20.49 -10.73 9.80
C CYS A 104 21.08 -9.92 10.95
N ASN A 105 20.26 -9.57 11.94
CA ASN A 105 20.71 -8.89 13.15
C ASN A 105 20.04 -9.50 14.37
N ALA A 106 20.80 -10.34 15.09
CA ALA A 106 20.32 -11.02 16.29
C ALA A 106 20.01 -10.06 17.44
N SER A 107 20.69 -8.91 17.54
CA SER A 107 20.39 -7.93 18.59
C SER A 107 18.98 -7.36 18.42
N CYS A 108 18.56 -7.11 17.18
CA CYS A 108 17.27 -6.51 16.86
C CYS A 108 16.20 -7.53 16.46
N GLY A 109 16.52 -8.83 16.43
CA GLY A 109 15.62 -9.86 15.91
C GLY A 109 15.23 -9.66 14.44
N ILE A 110 16.10 -9.04 13.63
CA ILE A 110 15.82 -8.74 12.22
C ILE A 110 16.18 -9.93 11.35
N CYS A 111 15.18 -10.44 10.64
CA CYS A 111 15.30 -11.49 9.64
C CYS A 111 15.24 -10.91 8.23
N THR A 112 15.99 -11.48 7.29
CA THR A 112 16.02 -11.04 5.89
C THR A 112 16.12 -12.23 4.93
N PRO A 113 15.75 -12.11 3.65
CA PRO A 113 16.04 -13.14 2.66
C PRO A 113 17.54 -13.43 2.52
N PRO A 114 17.97 -14.61 2.04
CA PRO A 114 19.38 -14.89 1.81
C PRO A 114 20.03 -13.85 0.88
N GLY A 115 21.14 -13.27 1.31
CA GLY A 115 21.82 -12.19 0.57
C GLY A 115 21.18 -10.80 0.71
N GLY A 116 20.11 -10.66 1.50
CA GLY A 116 19.51 -9.37 1.82
C GLY A 116 20.39 -8.49 2.71
N PHE A 117 20.20 -7.18 2.62
CA PHE A 117 20.93 -6.20 3.42
C PHE A 117 20.25 -5.99 4.78
N CYS A 118 21.05 -5.72 5.82
CA CYS A 118 20.55 -5.14 7.07
C CYS A 118 21.63 -4.30 7.76
N THR A 119 21.19 -3.49 8.72
CA THR A 119 22.07 -2.73 9.59
C THR A 119 22.49 -3.58 10.80
N MET A 120 23.78 -3.52 11.14
CA MET A 120 24.35 -4.18 12.32
C MET A 120 24.33 -3.24 13.53
N GLN A 121 23.15 -2.77 13.89
CA GLN A 121 22.93 -1.94 15.07
C GLN A 121 22.63 -2.79 16.32
N PHE A 122 22.89 -2.24 17.49
CA PHE A 122 22.55 -2.89 18.75
C PHE A 122 21.15 -2.45 19.22
N CYS A 123 20.26 -3.40 19.43
CA CYS A 123 18.95 -3.20 20.04
C CYS A 123 18.91 -3.98 21.37
N GLY A 124 18.64 -3.29 22.47
CA GLY A 124 18.52 -3.89 23.82
C GLY A 124 17.10 -4.34 24.12
#